data_AF-A0A4Q5PMU2-F1
#
_entry.id   AF-A0A4Q5PMU2-F1
#
_cell.length_a   1.000
_cell.length_b   1.000
_cell.length_c   1.000
_cell.angle_alpha   90.00
_cell.angle_beta   90.00
_cell.angle_gamma   90.00
#
_symmetry.space_group_name_H-M   'P 1'
#
loop_
_entity.id
_entity.type
_entity.pdbx_description
1 polymer ?
#
loop_
_entity_poly.entity_id
_entity_poly.type
_entity_poly.pdbx_seq_one_letter_code
_entity_poly.pdbx_strand_id
1 'polypeptide(L)'
;MEHRFSNQPSKQQGKQPGKRTSIWLWRENFFGGTPVKRFSNSEPVREWLVLRALDSFAKGEYKSDEHQIAAAYARMVDELKRGVLVLDYMPTNIYMLDIPAIGHPLYLQAMVYWSVHMDCSLEELSEVHAELGPRPLLRDAYAAMSRLRQRGSRLTGRRPGSTMRQAKSAATVPVFARTKPFIANS
;
A
#
# COMPACT_ATOMS: atom_id res chain seq x y z
N MET A 1 -52.96 25.84 -43.78
CA MET A 1 -51.59 26.27 -43.41
C MET A 1 -51.06 25.27 -42.40
N GLU A 2 -50.15 24.39 -42.82
CA GLU A 2 -49.68 23.26 -42.02
C GLU A 2 -48.35 23.59 -41.34
N HIS A 3 -48.30 23.60 -40.02
CA HIS A 3 -47.04 23.72 -39.29
C HIS A 3 -46.43 22.34 -39.04
N ARG A 4 -45.53 21.93 -39.95
CA ARG A 4 -44.66 20.76 -39.73
C ARG A 4 -43.65 21.07 -38.63
N PHE A 5 -43.85 20.50 -37.44
CA PHE A 5 -42.77 20.38 -36.46
C PHE A 5 -41.82 19.26 -36.88
N SER A 6 -40.64 19.63 -37.33
CA SER A 6 -39.50 18.73 -37.48
C SER A 6 -38.33 19.29 -36.69
N ASN A 7 -37.87 18.55 -35.69
CA ASN A 7 -36.45 18.53 -35.33
C ASN A 7 -36.11 17.28 -34.53
N GLN A 8 -34.98 16.67 -34.89
CA GLN A 8 -34.49 15.40 -34.37
C GLN A 8 -33.81 15.53 -33.00
N PRO A 9 -33.66 14.42 -32.24
CA PRO A 9 -32.95 14.42 -30.97
C PRO A 9 -31.44 14.62 -31.14
N SER A 10 -30.88 15.59 -30.41
CA SER A 10 -29.44 15.82 -30.33
C SER A 10 -28.69 14.66 -29.66
N LYS A 11 -27.59 14.24 -30.28
CA LYS A 11 -26.80 13.07 -29.86
C LYS A 11 -26.00 13.33 -28.57
N GLN A 12 -25.99 12.31 -27.72
CA GLN A 12 -24.90 11.82 -26.87
C GLN A 12 -23.64 12.70 -26.71
N GLN A 13 -23.27 12.99 -25.46
CA GLN A 13 -21.86 12.99 -25.05
C GLN A 13 -21.70 12.59 -23.57
N GLY A 14 -21.84 11.29 -23.30
CA GLY A 14 -21.47 10.72 -22.00
C GLY A 14 -19.95 10.68 -21.86
N LYS A 15 -19.35 11.68 -21.22
CA LYS A 15 -17.94 11.63 -20.78
C LYS A 15 -17.80 10.63 -19.64
N GLN A 16 -17.58 9.35 -19.95
CA GLN A 16 -17.01 8.44 -18.96
C GLN A 16 -15.57 8.88 -18.67
N PRO A 17 -15.17 9.12 -17.41
CA PRO A 17 -13.78 9.34 -17.08
C PRO A 17 -13.00 8.06 -17.41
N GLY A 18 -11.93 8.20 -18.18
CA GLY A 18 -11.17 7.07 -18.70
C GLY A 18 -10.66 6.17 -17.56
N LYS A 19 -11.25 4.99 -17.44
CA LYS A 19 -10.66 3.90 -16.66
C LYS A 19 -9.33 3.56 -17.34
N ARG A 20 -8.22 4.06 -16.77
CA ARG A 20 -6.89 3.50 -16.98
C ARG A 20 -6.87 2.11 -16.36
N THR A 21 -7.51 1.16 -17.03
CA THR A 21 -7.34 -0.26 -16.78
C THR A 21 -5.96 -0.62 -17.33
N SER A 22 -4.91 -0.24 -16.60
CA SER A 22 -3.55 -0.72 -16.82
C SER A 22 -3.51 -2.19 -16.41
N ILE A 23 -4.13 -3.04 -17.23
CA ILE A 23 -3.94 -4.49 -17.19
C ILE A 23 -2.52 -4.70 -17.66
N TRP A 24 -1.59 -4.78 -16.71
CA TRP A 24 -0.22 -5.17 -16.94
C TRP A 24 -0.19 -6.62 -17.38
N LEU A 25 -0.46 -6.84 -18.66
CA LEU A 25 -0.10 -8.07 -19.36
C LEU A 25 1.42 -8.18 -19.29
N TRP A 26 1.91 -9.00 -18.35
CA TRP A 26 3.28 -9.48 -18.28
C TRP A 26 3.55 -10.39 -19.48
N ARG A 27 3.63 -9.77 -20.66
CA ARG A 27 4.08 -10.42 -21.89
C ARG A 27 5.60 -10.43 -21.91
N GLU A 28 6.14 -11.57 -22.33
CA GLU A 28 7.56 -11.88 -22.37
C GLU A 28 8.31 -10.92 -23.31
N ASN A 29 8.81 -9.80 -22.77
CA ASN A 29 9.67 -8.88 -23.53
C ASN A 29 11.09 -9.43 -23.60
N PHE A 30 11.31 -10.38 -24.50
CA PHE A 30 12.63 -10.87 -24.90
C PHE A 30 13.45 -9.78 -25.61
N PHE A 31 14.12 -8.89 -24.86
CA PHE A 31 15.17 -8.02 -25.39
C PHE A 31 16.31 -7.84 -24.38
N GLY A 32 17.50 -8.37 -24.72
CA GLY A 32 18.78 -7.94 -24.13
C GLY A 32 19.45 -8.89 -23.13
N GLY A 33 20.01 -10.00 -23.64
CA GLY A 33 21.31 -10.59 -23.25
C GLY A 33 21.60 -11.03 -21.80
N THR A 34 20.79 -10.66 -20.81
CA THR A 34 20.99 -11.04 -19.41
C THR A 34 20.44 -12.44 -19.16
N PRO A 35 21.21 -13.36 -18.54
CA PRO A 35 20.72 -14.70 -18.26
C PRO A 35 19.61 -14.63 -17.22
N VAL A 36 18.50 -15.31 -17.51
CA VAL A 36 17.35 -15.42 -16.61
C VAL A 36 17.78 -16.19 -15.35
N LYS A 37 17.66 -15.56 -14.18
CA LYS A 37 17.98 -16.14 -12.88
C LYS A 37 16.71 -16.67 -12.22
N ARG A 38 16.76 -17.89 -11.67
CA ARG A 38 15.69 -18.39 -10.77
C ARG A 38 15.82 -17.76 -9.39
N PHE A 39 14.69 -17.59 -8.70
CA PHE A 39 14.61 -17.01 -7.35
C PHE A 39 15.64 -17.60 -6.37
N SER A 40 15.74 -18.92 -6.29
CA SER A 40 16.68 -19.64 -5.41
C SER A 40 18.17 -19.36 -5.69
N ASN A 41 18.52 -18.99 -6.93
CA ASN A 41 19.90 -18.78 -7.37
C ASN A 41 20.24 -17.29 -7.56
N SER A 42 19.32 -16.37 -7.27
CA SER A 42 19.56 -14.94 -7.43
C SER A 42 20.32 -14.33 -6.25
N GLU A 43 21.32 -13.52 -6.56
CA GLU A 43 22.14 -12.79 -5.59
C GLU A 43 21.34 -11.69 -4.87
N PRO A 44 20.58 -10.79 -5.55
CA PRO A 44 19.66 -9.85 -4.88
C PRO A 44 18.64 -10.52 -3.95
N VAL A 45 18.10 -11.69 -4.33
CA VAL A 45 17.21 -12.47 -3.45
C VAL A 45 17.99 -12.89 -2.19
N ARG A 46 19.17 -13.48 -2.36
CA ARG A 46 20.01 -13.94 -1.25
C ARG A 46 20.42 -12.81 -0.31
N GLU A 47 20.84 -11.67 -0.85
CA GLU A 47 21.19 -10.48 -0.08
C GLU A 47 20.02 -10.00 0.79
N TRP A 48 18.83 -9.85 0.18
CA TRP A 48 17.62 -9.47 0.90
C TRP A 48 17.25 -10.49 1.99
N LEU A 49 17.30 -11.79 1.70
CA LEU A 49 17.00 -12.85 2.67
C LEU A 49 17.98 -12.86 3.86
N VAL A 50 19.28 -12.68 3.60
CA VAL A 50 20.31 -12.60 4.65
C VAL A 50 20.06 -11.39 5.54
N LEU A 51 19.80 -10.22 4.97
CA LEU A 51 19.49 -9.01 5.76
C LEU A 51 18.22 -9.19 6.61
N ARG A 52 17.13 -9.74 6.04
CA ARG A 52 15.90 -10.07 6.79
C ARG A 52 16.14 -11.10 7.91
N ALA A 53 17.02 -12.07 7.70
CA ALA A 53 17.36 -13.09 8.69
C ALA A 53 18.18 -12.50 9.85
N LEU A 54 19.18 -11.65 9.54
CA LEU A 54 19.98 -10.93 10.54
C LEU A 54 19.10 -10.03 11.42
N ASP A 55 18.19 -9.27 10.81
CA ASP A 55 17.19 -8.45 11.49
C ASP A 55 16.35 -9.25 12.49
N SER A 56 15.87 -10.41 12.04
CA SER A 56 15.01 -11.31 12.84
C SER A 56 15.75 -12.02 13.97
N PHE A 57 17.07 -12.25 13.83
CA PHE A 57 17.88 -12.97 14.82
C PHE A 57 18.47 -12.02 15.87
N ALA A 58 18.61 -10.74 15.54
CA ALA A 58 19.23 -9.74 16.41
C ALA A 58 18.32 -9.35 17.58
N LYS A 59 18.58 -9.97 18.75
CA LYS A 59 18.15 -9.46 20.07
C LYS A 59 18.89 -8.16 20.47
N GLY A 60 19.10 -7.24 19.53
CA GLY A 60 19.69 -5.92 19.74
C GLY A 60 21.16 -5.73 19.31
N GLU A 61 21.91 -6.80 19.01
CA GLU A 61 23.35 -6.69 18.70
C GLU A 61 23.65 -6.27 17.25
N TYR A 62 22.83 -6.68 16.28
CA TYR A 62 22.99 -6.29 14.88
C TYR A 62 21.70 -5.65 14.36
N LYS A 63 21.64 -4.31 14.40
CA LYS A 63 20.60 -3.58 13.67
C LYS A 63 21.03 -3.48 12.21
N SER A 64 20.50 -4.37 11.38
CA SER A 64 20.39 -4.12 9.96
C SER A 64 19.68 -2.77 9.77
N ASP A 65 20.26 -1.90 8.96
CA ASP A 65 19.61 -0.66 8.57
C ASP A 65 18.35 -1.00 7.76
N GLU A 66 17.19 -0.52 8.21
CA GLU A 66 15.90 -0.73 7.54
C GLU A 66 15.97 -0.24 6.08
N HIS A 67 16.76 0.80 5.80
CA HIS A 67 17.03 1.28 4.45
C HIS A 67 17.82 0.27 3.60
N GLN A 68 18.72 -0.52 4.18
CA GLN A 68 19.45 -1.56 3.46
C GLN A 68 18.55 -2.75 3.11
N ILE A 69 17.68 -3.19 4.05
CA ILE A 69 16.67 -4.22 3.78
C ILE A 69 15.74 -3.76 2.65
N ALA A 70 15.22 -2.53 2.74
CA ALA A 70 14.35 -1.94 1.73
C ALA A 70 15.04 -1.80 0.36
N ALA A 71 16.32 -1.39 0.33
CA ALA A 71 17.10 -1.26 -0.90
C ALA A 71 17.45 -2.61 -1.55
N ALA A 72 17.70 -3.66 -0.75
CA ALA A 72 17.89 -5.02 -1.26
C ALA A 72 16.57 -5.59 -1.83
N TYR A 73 15.46 -5.39 -1.12
CA TYR A 73 14.13 -5.76 -1.60
C TYR A 73 13.77 -5.03 -2.90
N ALA A 74 13.98 -3.70 -2.98
CA ALA A 74 13.71 -2.92 -4.19
C ALA A 74 14.51 -3.43 -5.40
N ARG A 75 15.80 -3.73 -5.23
CA ARG A 75 16.64 -4.32 -6.30
C ARG A 75 16.11 -5.67 -6.80
N MET A 76 15.67 -6.55 -5.88
CA MET A 76 15.03 -7.82 -6.24
C MET A 76 13.71 -7.61 -7.01
N VAL A 77 12.88 -6.66 -6.55
CA VAL A 77 11.61 -6.30 -7.22
C VAL A 77 11.86 -5.73 -8.63
N ASP A 78 12.92 -4.95 -8.83
CA ASP A 78 13.29 -4.42 -10.14
C ASP A 78 13.82 -5.52 -11.08
N GLU A 79 14.62 -6.48 -10.61
CA GLU A 79 15.00 -7.65 -11.43
C GLU A 79 13.76 -8.49 -11.81
N LEU A 80 12.77 -8.63 -10.91
CA LEU A 80 11.51 -9.30 -11.19
C LEU A 80 10.68 -8.53 -12.24
N LYS A 81 10.48 -7.21 -12.05
CA LYS A 81 9.79 -6.32 -13.00
C LYS A 81 10.43 -6.28 -14.39
N ARG A 82 11.73 -6.54 -14.49
CA ARG A 82 12.47 -6.63 -15.76
C ARG A 82 12.48 -8.04 -16.38
N GLY A 83 11.89 -9.04 -15.74
CA GLY A 83 11.93 -10.44 -16.19
C GLY A 83 13.31 -11.11 -16.11
N VAL A 84 14.26 -10.49 -15.41
CA VAL A 84 15.60 -11.07 -15.15
C VAL A 84 15.51 -12.12 -14.05
N LEU A 85 14.66 -11.87 -13.05
CA LEU A 85 14.35 -12.80 -11.98
C LEU A 85 13.04 -13.54 -12.29
N VAL A 86 13.04 -14.86 -12.17
CA VAL A 86 11.84 -15.70 -12.34
C VAL A 86 11.54 -16.45 -11.04
N LEU A 87 10.26 -16.41 -10.66
CA LEU A 87 9.69 -17.18 -9.57
C LEU A 87 9.23 -18.55 -10.08
N ASP A 88 9.44 -19.60 -9.30
CA ASP A 88 8.85 -20.93 -9.53
C ASP A 88 7.37 -20.98 -9.08
N TYR A 89 6.94 -20.04 -8.22
CA TYR A 89 5.54 -19.87 -7.83
C TYR A 89 4.67 -19.34 -8.98
N MET A 90 3.56 -20.03 -9.25
CA MET A 90 2.46 -19.54 -10.07
C MET A 90 1.15 -19.65 -9.28
N PRO A 91 0.30 -18.61 -9.27
CA PRO A 91 -0.99 -18.66 -8.58
C PRO A 91 -1.97 -19.59 -9.32
N THR A 92 -2.73 -20.40 -8.58
CA THR A 92 -3.73 -21.31 -9.18
C THR A 92 -4.86 -20.53 -9.88
N ASN A 93 -5.19 -19.34 -9.39
CA ASN A 93 -6.22 -18.48 -9.94
C ASN A 93 -5.79 -17.01 -9.83
N ILE A 94 -5.66 -16.34 -10.98
CA ILE A 94 -5.24 -14.92 -11.07
C ILE A 94 -6.23 -13.92 -10.45
N TYR A 95 -7.44 -14.35 -10.06
CA TYR A 95 -8.46 -13.50 -9.41
C TYR A 95 -8.51 -13.67 -7.89
N MET A 96 -7.68 -14.55 -7.32
CA MET A 96 -7.66 -14.89 -5.89
C MET A 96 -6.25 -14.72 -5.32
N LEU A 97 -6.15 -14.24 -4.09
CA LEU A 97 -4.88 -14.12 -3.37
C LEU A 97 -4.46 -15.49 -2.82
N ASP A 98 -3.87 -16.31 -3.68
CA ASP A 98 -3.53 -17.72 -3.39
C ASP A 98 -2.16 -17.88 -2.70
N ILE A 99 -2.05 -17.39 -1.46
CA ILE A 99 -0.84 -17.55 -0.64
C ILE A 99 -0.86 -18.94 0.03
N PRO A 100 0.17 -19.79 -0.13
CA PRO A 100 0.28 -21.08 0.57
C PRO A 100 0.37 -20.94 2.09
N ALA A 101 0.23 -22.04 2.82
CA ALA A 101 0.47 -22.05 4.26
C ALA A 101 1.94 -21.76 4.62
N ILE A 102 2.18 -21.19 5.80
CA ILE A 102 3.52 -21.00 6.37
C ILE A 102 4.20 -22.38 6.47
N GLY A 103 5.45 -22.46 6.01
CA GLY A 103 6.21 -23.72 5.92
C GLY A 103 6.17 -24.38 4.53
N HIS A 104 5.28 -23.95 3.63
CA HIS A 104 5.32 -24.39 2.23
C HIS A 104 6.56 -23.78 1.51
N PRO A 105 7.32 -24.54 0.69
CA PRO A 105 8.55 -24.05 0.05
C PRO A 105 8.33 -22.82 -0.86
N LEU A 106 7.14 -22.69 -1.45
CA LEU A 106 6.77 -21.54 -2.28
C LEU A 106 6.11 -20.38 -1.50
N TYR A 107 5.94 -20.47 -0.18
CA TYR A 107 5.28 -19.42 0.63
C TYR A 107 5.90 -18.03 0.39
N LEU A 108 7.23 -17.95 0.48
CA LEU A 108 7.94 -16.68 0.34
C LEU A 108 7.92 -16.15 -1.10
N GLN A 109 7.97 -17.04 -2.09
CA GLN A 109 7.82 -16.66 -3.50
C GLN A 109 6.40 -16.13 -3.78
N ALA A 110 5.36 -16.72 -3.17
CA ALA A 110 3.98 -16.24 -3.28
C ALA A 110 3.81 -14.85 -2.64
N MET A 111 4.40 -14.63 -1.47
CA MET A 111 4.40 -13.32 -0.81
C MET A 111 5.06 -12.25 -1.70
N VAL A 112 6.22 -12.54 -2.29
CA VAL A 112 6.93 -11.63 -3.21
C VAL A 112 6.16 -11.41 -4.52
N TYR A 113 5.53 -12.46 -5.07
CA TYR A 113 4.70 -12.34 -6.27
C TYR A 113 3.54 -11.35 -6.03
N TRP A 114 2.79 -11.55 -4.95
CA TRP A 114 1.60 -10.76 -4.67
C TRP A 114 1.91 -9.34 -4.19
N SER A 115 3.00 -9.13 -3.44
CA SER A 115 3.41 -7.78 -3.03
C SER A 115 3.79 -6.92 -4.24
N VAL A 116 4.49 -7.50 -5.22
CA VAL A 116 4.84 -6.83 -6.47
C VAL A 116 3.63 -6.65 -7.39
N HIS A 117 2.73 -7.64 -7.46
CA HIS A 117 1.52 -7.55 -8.28
C HIS A 117 0.51 -6.50 -7.75
N MET A 118 0.40 -6.37 -6.42
CA MET A 118 -0.55 -5.45 -5.78
C MET A 118 0.07 -4.08 -5.42
N ASP A 119 1.35 -3.86 -5.72
CA ASP A 119 2.14 -2.66 -5.39
C ASP A 119 2.05 -2.29 -3.89
N CYS A 120 2.49 -3.24 -3.05
CA CYS A 120 2.46 -3.13 -1.60
C CYS A 120 3.71 -3.71 -0.92
N SER A 121 3.88 -3.39 0.37
CA SER A 121 4.93 -3.98 1.18
C SER A 121 4.57 -5.41 1.61
N LEU A 122 5.56 -6.20 2.00
CA LEU A 122 5.33 -7.57 2.49
C LEU A 122 4.59 -7.57 3.84
N GLU A 123 4.79 -6.51 4.63
CA GLU A 123 4.12 -6.25 5.90
C GLU A 123 2.63 -5.98 5.65
N GLU A 124 2.30 -5.03 4.75
CA GLU A 124 0.91 -4.76 4.34
C GLU A 124 0.21 -6.02 3.83
N LEU A 125 0.90 -6.80 2.99
CA LEU A 125 0.36 -8.06 2.47
C LEU A 125 0.13 -9.10 3.58
N SER A 126 1.05 -9.21 4.54
CA SER A 126 0.93 -10.15 5.66
C SER A 126 -0.24 -9.82 6.58
N GLU A 127 -0.49 -8.53 6.84
CA GLU A 127 -1.65 -8.06 7.61
C GLU A 127 -2.96 -8.33 6.86
N VAL A 128 -3.01 -8.08 5.54
CA VAL A 128 -4.20 -8.36 4.72
C VAL A 128 -4.50 -9.86 4.65
N HIS A 129 -3.47 -10.70 4.53
CA HIS A 129 -3.63 -12.16 4.56
C HIS A 129 -4.11 -12.66 5.93
N ALA A 130 -3.65 -12.04 7.03
CA ALA A 130 -4.13 -12.34 8.38
C ALA A 130 -5.58 -11.86 8.62
N GLU A 131 -5.99 -10.70 8.07
CA GLU A 131 -7.37 -10.17 8.21
C GLU A 131 -8.39 -11.01 7.41
N LEU A 132 -8.02 -11.45 6.20
CA LEU A 132 -8.95 -12.12 5.27
C LEU A 132 -8.87 -13.65 5.27
N GLY A 133 -7.80 -14.23 5.84
CA GLY A 133 -7.57 -15.67 5.83
C GLY A 133 -7.15 -16.22 4.46
N PRO A 134 -7.27 -17.54 4.25
CA PRO A 134 -6.76 -18.19 3.04
C PRO A 134 -7.63 -17.90 1.82
N ARG A 135 -6.98 -17.51 0.71
CA ARG A 135 -7.58 -17.40 -0.64
C ARG A 135 -8.76 -16.42 -0.80
N PRO A 136 -8.70 -15.17 -0.32
CA PRO A 136 -9.73 -14.18 -0.62
C PRO A 136 -9.71 -13.77 -2.10
N LEU A 137 -10.82 -13.23 -2.59
CA LEU A 137 -10.85 -12.58 -3.91
C LEU A 137 -9.95 -11.33 -3.90
N LEU A 138 -9.22 -11.08 -5.00
CA LEU A 138 -8.30 -9.93 -5.06
C LEU A 138 -8.98 -8.58 -4.79
N ARG A 139 -10.24 -8.41 -5.22
CA ARG A 139 -11.02 -7.19 -4.95
C ARG A 139 -11.12 -6.89 -3.44
N ASP A 140 -11.26 -7.94 -2.63
CA ASP A 140 -11.49 -7.85 -1.19
C ASP A 140 -10.14 -7.60 -0.49
N ALA A 141 -9.05 -8.17 -1.01
CA ALA A 141 -7.67 -7.86 -0.61
C ALA A 141 -7.27 -6.40 -0.91
N TYR A 142 -7.55 -5.88 -2.12
CA TYR A 142 -7.33 -4.47 -2.44
C TYR A 142 -8.17 -3.53 -1.54
N ALA A 143 -9.41 -3.91 -1.21
CA ALA A 143 -10.24 -3.16 -0.28
C ALA A 143 -9.66 -3.16 1.15
N ALA A 144 -9.19 -4.31 1.65
CA ALA A 144 -8.53 -4.42 2.95
C ALA A 144 -7.25 -3.58 3.03
N MET A 145 -6.38 -3.67 2.01
CA MET A 145 -5.17 -2.87 1.91
C MET A 145 -5.44 -1.37 1.86
N SER A 146 -6.51 -0.95 1.16
CA SER A 146 -6.96 0.44 1.16
C SER A 146 -7.42 0.91 2.54
N ARG A 147 -8.10 0.06 3.31
CA ARG A 147 -8.45 0.35 4.72
C ARG A 147 -7.20 0.46 5.59
N LEU A 148 -6.22 -0.42 5.41
CA LEU A 148 -4.97 -0.44 6.16
C LEU A 148 -4.17 0.85 5.97
N ARG A 149 -3.93 1.24 4.71
CA ARG A 149 -3.26 2.51 4.36
C ARG A 149 -3.95 3.74 4.95
N GLN A 150 -5.30 3.73 5.00
CA GLN A 150 -6.07 4.79 5.66
C GLN A 150 -5.91 4.80 7.19
N ARG A 151 -5.79 3.64 7.85
CA ARG A 151 -5.51 3.55 9.29
C ARG A 151 -4.11 4.10 9.61
N GLY A 152 -3.07 3.66 8.89
CA GLY A 152 -1.70 4.16 9.05
C GLY A 152 -1.59 5.68 8.84
N SER A 153 -2.23 6.20 7.79
CA SER A 153 -2.27 7.65 7.51
C SER A 153 -2.92 8.48 8.63
N ARG A 154 -3.89 7.92 9.37
CA ARG A 154 -4.52 8.61 10.51
C ARG A 154 -3.61 8.68 11.74
N LEU A 155 -2.73 7.68 11.92
CA LEU A 155 -1.77 7.64 13.02
C LEU A 155 -0.60 8.60 12.78
N THR A 156 -0.06 8.66 11.55
CA THR A 156 0.99 9.61 11.18
C THR A 156 0.48 11.05 10.94
N GLY A 157 -0.83 11.21 10.70
CA GLY A 157 -1.48 12.51 10.50
C GLY A 157 -1.50 13.43 11.72
N ARG A 158 -1.17 12.95 12.93
CA ARG A 158 -1.08 13.77 14.16
C ARG A 158 0.25 14.53 14.25
N ARG A 159 0.56 15.36 13.24
CA ARG A 159 1.73 16.26 13.27
C ARG A 159 1.62 17.27 14.44
N PRO A 160 2.61 17.36 15.35
CA PRO A 160 2.72 18.46 16.28
C PRO A 160 3.29 19.69 15.55
N GLY A 161 2.43 20.55 15.00
CA GLY A 161 2.91 21.71 14.24
C GLY A 161 1.89 22.52 13.44
N SER A 162 0.59 22.50 13.81
CA SER A 162 -0.40 23.40 13.23
C SER A 162 -0.48 24.70 14.04
N THR A 163 0.42 25.64 13.73
CA THR A 163 0.36 26.99 14.32
C THR A 163 -0.82 27.78 13.77
N MET A 164 -1.58 28.35 14.69
CA MET A 164 -2.14 29.70 14.62
C MET A 164 -2.86 30.11 13.31
N ARG A 165 -4.17 29.85 13.22
CA ARG A 165 -5.08 30.75 12.48
C ARG A 165 -5.58 31.85 13.42
N GLN A 166 -5.20 33.08 13.11
CA GLN A 166 -5.75 34.29 13.74
C GLN A 166 -7.27 34.35 13.53
N ALA A 167 -8.02 34.52 14.62
CA ALA A 167 -9.25 35.29 14.60
C ALA A 167 -8.92 36.64 15.27
N LYS A 168 -8.88 37.72 14.47
CA LYS A 168 -8.67 39.09 14.97
C LYS A 168 -10.02 39.82 15.07
N SER A 169 -10.20 40.58 16.15
CA SER A 169 -11.33 41.47 16.42
C SER A 169 -12.66 40.75 16.73
N ALA A 170 -13.48 41.19 17.69
CA ALA A 170 -13.55 42.50 18.32
C ALA A 170 -13.26 42.52 19.82
N ALA A 171 -12.73 43.65 20.30
CA ALA A 171 -12.63 43.97 21.72
C ALA A 171 -13.94 44.62 22.19
N THR A 172 -14.52 44.09 23.28
CA THR A 172 -15.57 44.75 24.06
C THR A 172 -15.32 44.53 25.55
N VAL A 173 -15.01 45.61 26.24
CA VAL A 173 -14.94 45.81 27.71
C VAL A 173 -15.93 46.98 27.97
N PRO A 174 -16.70 47.14 29.07
CA PRO A 174 -16.49 46.72 30.48
C PRO A 174 -17.62 45.75 30.96
N VAL A 175 -18.02 45.52 32.23
CA VAL A 175 -17.91 46.23 33.53
C VAL A 175 -17.73 45.25 34.71
N PHE A 176 -17.18 45.75 35.82
CA PHE A 176 -17.07 45.08 37.12
C PHE A 176 -18.41 44.78 37.81
N ALA A 177 -18.45 43.69 38.59
CA ALA A 177 -19.25 43.61 39.81
C ALA A 177 -18.47 42.89 40.94
N ARG A 178 -18.37 43.55 42.11
CA ARG A 178 -17.66 43.06 43.31
C ARG A 178 -18.53 42.11 44.15
N THR A 179 -17.86 41.50 45.14
CA THR A 179 -18.35 40.72 46.32
C THR A 179 -18.58 39.22 46.06
N LYS A 180 -18.31 38.32 47.01
CA LYS A 180 -17.68 38.41 48.36
C LYS A 180 -16.98 37.07 48.68
N PRO A 181 -15.82 37.02 49.38
CA PRO A 181 -15.32 35.76 49.91
C PRO A 181 -16.19 35.30 51.10
N PHE A 182 -16.60 34.04 51.11
CA PHE A 182 -17.18 33.39 52.27
C PHE A 182 -16.05 32.93 53.20
N ILE A 183 -16.05 33.42 54.44
CA ILE A 183 -15.08 33.03 55.46
C ILE A 183 -15.57 31.73 56.11
N ALA A 184 -14.80 30.66 55.98
CA ALA A 184 -14.93 29.50 56.86
C ALA A 184 -14.22 29.79 58.18
N ASN A 185 -14.88 29.55 59.31
CA ASN A 185 -14.29 29.58 60.64
C ASN A 185 -14.85 28.41 61.46
N SER A 186 -13.93 27.68 62.10
CA SER A 186 -14.14 26.72 63.20
C SER A 186 -14.97 25.47 62.90
#